data_AF-A0A938LFA7-F1
#
_entry.id   AF-A0A938LFA7-F1
#
_cell.length_a   1.000
_cell.length_b   1.000
_cell.length_c   1.000
_cell.angle_alpha   90.00
_cell.angle_beta   90.00
_cell.angle_gamma   90.00
#
_symmetry.space_group_name_H-M   'P 1'
#
loop_
_entity.id
_entity.type
_entity.pdbx_description
1 polymer ?
#
loop_
_entity_poly.entity_id
_entity_poly.type
_entity_poly.pdbx_seq_one_letter_code
_entity_poly.pdbx_strand_id
1 'polypeptide(L)'
;MAKEKRIRRSPEQIIADLQKEKRIRRSPEQIIADLQAEIARVQDRAKAKQIKKSEAGKFAVASIRAIDKGLDAAAEENNSLLRHALADARKPLASYLETQGLALPKVRMPRGRRPAGAHA
;
A
#
# COMPACT_ATOMS: atom_id res chain seq x y z
N MET A 1 -32.01 21.20 40.59
CA MET A 1 -31.56 22.55 40.19
C MET A 1 -30.21 22.43 39.49
N ALA A 2 -30.18 22.07 38.20
CA ALA A 2 -28.93 21.91 37.45
C ALA A 2 -28.51 23.26 36.86
N LYS A 3 -27.34 23.77 37.25
CA LYS A 3 -26.81 25.05 36.78
C LYS A 3 -26.27 24.89 35.35
N GLU A 4 -26.90 25.57 34.42
CA GLU A 4 -26.52 25.70 33.02
C GLU A 4 -25.19 26.49 32.90
N LYS A 5 -24.07 25.76 32.79
CA LYS A 5 -22.76 26.37 32.49
C LYS A 5 -22.74 26.78 31.02
N ARG A 6 -23.17 28.01 30.72
CA ARG A 6 -22.86 28.66 29.44
C ARG A 6 -21.35 28.90 29.38
N ILE A 7 -20.64 28.02 28.66
CA ILE A 7 -19.23 28.20 28.31
C ILE A 7 -19.14 29.42 27.40
N ARG A 8 -18.91 30.60 27.99
CA ARG A 8 -18.60 31.81 27.23
C ARG A 8 -17.14 31.68 26.78
N ARG A 9 -16.92 31.45 25.49
CA ARG A 9 -15.57 31.49 24.90
C ARG A 9 -14.93 32.83 25.22
N SER A 10 -13.69 32.83 25.68
CA SER A 10 -12.99 34.08 25.97
C SER A 10 -12.74 34.85 24.66
N PRO A 11 -12.66 36.19 24.69
CA PRO A 11 -12.32 36.98 23.52
C PRO A 11 -11.01 36.51 22.85
N GLU A 12 -10.04 36.07 23.65
CA GLU A 12 -8.78 35.49 23.20
C GLU A 12 -8.97 34.17 22.43
N GLN A 13 -9.89 33.30 22.88
CA GLN A 13 -10.22 32.06 22.17
C GLN A 13 -10.90 32.34 20.84
N ILE A 14 -11.75 33.37 20.76
CA ILE A 14 -12.41 33.78 19.51
C ILE A 14 -11.38 34.30 18.50
N ILE A 15 -10.41 35.11 18.95
CA ILE A 15 -9.35 35.65 18.08
C ILE A 15 -8.41 34.52 17.62
N ALA A 16 -8.06 33.57 18.50
CA ALA A 16 -7.23 32.43 18.15
C ALA A 16 -7.89 31.50 17.12
N ASP A 17 -9.20 31.28 17.23
CA ASP A 17 -9.98 30.50 16.27
C ASP A 17 -10.10 31.24 14.92
N LEU A 18 -10.34 32.56 14.93
CA LEU A 18 -10.35 33.40 13.73
C LEU A 18 -9.00 33.45 13.00
N GLN A 19 -7.89 33.36 13.74
CA GLN A 19 -6.54 33.30 13.16
C GLN A 19 -6.21 31.91 12.58
N LYS A 20 -6.79 30.83 13.10
CA LYS A 20 -6.64 29.45 12.59
C LYS A 20 -7.38 29.20 11.27
N GLU A 21 -8.37 30.02 10.91
CA GLU A 21 -9.23 29.80 9.74
C GLU A 21 -8.74 30.44 8.43
N LYS A 22 -7.52 30.99 8.38
CA LYS A 22 -6.96 31.45 7.10
C LYS A 22 -6.70 30.24 6.18
N ARG A 23 -7.67 29.93 5.31
CA ARG A 23 -7.52 28.94 4.22
C ARG A 23 -6.32 29.32 3.37
N ILE A 24 -5.24 28.57 3.51
CA ILE A 24 -4.06 28.67 2.64
C ILE A 24 -4.51 28.23 1.25
N ARG A 25 -4.43 29.16 0.28
CA ARG A 25 -4.63 28.81 -1.13
C ARG A 25 -3.45 27.94 -1.56
N ARG A 26 -3.73 26.84 -2.26
CA ARG A 26 -2.68 25.98 -2.79
C ARG A 26 -1.78 26.79 -3.70
N SER A 27 -0.47 26.65 -3.53
CA SER A 27 0.48 27.25 -4.46
C SER A 27 0.38 26.54 -5.83
N PRO A 28 0.78 27.18 -6.93
CA PRO A 28 0.86 26.52 -8.23
C PRO A 28 1.68 25.22 -8.19
N GLU A 29 2.76 25.19 -7.42
CA GLU A 29 3.62 24.01 -7.23
C GLU A 29 2.88 22.84 -6.58
N GLN A 30 2.07 23.12 -5.54
CA GLN A 30 1.24 22.10 -4.89
C GLN A 30 0.21 21.53 -5.86
N ILE A 31 -0.39 22.38 -6.70
CA ILE A 31 -1.34 21.95 -7.73
C ILE A 31 -0.65 21.07 -8.77
N ILE A 32 0.55 21.43 -9.22
CA ILE A 32 1.34 20.65 -10.16
C ILE A 32 1.68 19.28 -9.56
N ALA A 33 2.11 19.23 -8.30
CA ALA A 33 2.42 17.98 -7.60
C ALA A 33 1.17 17.06 -7.48
N ASP A 34 0.02 17.63 -7.12
CA ASP A 34 -1.26 16.91 -7.07
C ASP A 34 -1.62 16.32 -8.44
N LEU A 35 -1.49 17.10 -9.51
CA LEU A 35 -1.79 16.66 -10.88
C LEU A 35 -0.82 15.59 -11.37
N GLN A 36 0.48 15.72 -11.08
CA GLN A 36 1.47 14.69 -11.41
C GLN A 36 1.15 13.36 -10.69
N ALA A 37 0.76 13.43 -9.42
CA ALA A 37 0.34 12.25 -8.66
C ALA A 37 -0.94 11.62 -9.24
N GLU A 38 -1.87 12.42 -9.76
CA GLU A 38 -3.08 11.92 -10.42
C GLU A 38 -2.76 11.29 -11.78
N ILE A 39 -1.85 11.88 -12.57
CA ILE A 39 -1.38 11.31 -13.84
C ILE A 39 -0.77 9.93 -13.61
N ALA A 40 0.12 9.80 -12.62
CA ALA A 40 0.73 8.52 -12.26
C ALA A 40 -0.34 7.46 -11.91
N ARG A 41 -1.31 7.83 -11.06
CA ARG A 41 -2.43 6.95 -10.67
C ARG A 41 -3.26 6.48 -11.86
N VAL A 42 -3.56 7.37 -12.80
CA VAL A 42 -4.35 7.04 -14.00
C VAL A 42 -3.57 6.10 -14.93
N GLN A 43 -2.26 6.34 -15.11
CA GLN A 43 -1.39 5.48 -15.91
C GLN A 43 -1.29 4.07 -15.32
N ASP A 44 -1.08 3.94 -14.00
CA ASP A 44 -1.03 2.65 -13.33
C ASP A 44 -2.34 1.88 -13.49
N ARG A 45 -3.48 2.58 -13.38
CA ARG A 45 -4.79 1.98 -13.60
C ARG A 45 -4.98 1.50 -15.04
N ALA A 46 -4.46 2.24 -16.02
CA ALA A 46 -4.52 1.84 -17.42
C ALA A 46 -3.69 0.57 -17.68
N LYS A 47 -2.46 0.50 -17.17
CA LYS A 47 -1.60 -0.70 -17.26
C LYS A 47 -2.23 -1.91 -16.57
N ALA A 48 -2.76 -1.73 -15.36
CA ALA A 48 -3.46 -2.80 -14.64
C ALA A 48 -4.69 -3.32 -15.40
N LYS A 49 -5.44 -2.44 -16.08
CA LYS A 49 -6.55 -2.83 -16.95
C LYS A 49 -6.08 -3.66 -18.14
N GLN A 50 -4.94 -3.34 -18.75
CA GLN A 50 -4.40 -4.10 -19.88
C GLN A 50 -4.04 -5.54 -19.48
N ILE A 51 -3.38 -5.73 -18.34
CA ILE A 51 -3.06 -7.09 -17.84
C ILE A 51 -4.31 -7.89 -17.52
N LYS A 52 -5.31 -7.27 -16.88
CA LYS A 52 -6.55 -7.97 -16.55
C LYS A 52 -7.35 -8.39 -17.80
N LYS A 53 -7.12 -7.73 -18.94
CA LYS A 53 -7.74 -8.09 -20.22
C LYS A 53 -7.03 -9.25 -20.91
N SER A 54 -5.71 -9.37 -20.79
CA SER A 54 -4.97 -10.44 -21.46
C SER A 54 -5.13 -11.79 -20.74
N GLU A 55 -5.25 -12.88 -21.50
CA GLU A 55 -5.36 -14.23 -20.93
C GLU A 55 -4.10 -14.61 -20.14
N ALA A 56 -2.91 -14.32 -20.68
CA ALA A 56 -1.65 -14.52 -19.98
C ALA A 56 -1.58 -13.72 -18.66
N GLY A 57 -2.12 -12.50 -18.64
CA GLY A 57 -2.17 -11.67 -17.44
C GLY A 57 -3.12 -12.24 -16.37
N LYS A 58 -4.28 -12.79 -16.78
CA LYS A 58 -5.18 -13.50 -15.88
C LYS A 58 -4.51 -14.72 -15.25
N PHE A 59 -3.81 -15.53 -16.05
CA PHE A 59 -3.06 -16.68 -15.53
C PHE A 59 -1.93 -16.25 -14.60
N ALA A 60 -1.18 -15.20 -14.93
CA ALA A 60 -0.13 -14.68 -14.05
C ALA A 60 -0.69 -14.27 -12.66
N VAL A 61 -1.83 -13.55 -12.64
CA VAL A 61 -2.51 -13.17 -11.39
C VAL A 61 -3.02 -14.40 -10.65
N ALA A 62 -3.58 -15.40 -11.34
CA ALA A 62 -4.02 -16.65 -10.75
C ALA A 62 -2.85 -17.43 -10.13
N SER A 63 -1.70 -17.48 -10.80
CA SER A 63 -0.48 -18.12 -10.31
C SER A 63 0.03 -17.50 -9.02
N ILE A 64 0.05 -16.16 -8.90
CA ILE A 64 0.39 -15.51 -7.61
C ILE A 64 -0.55 -15.96 -6.51
N ARG A 65 -1.87 -15.94 -6.76
CA ARG A 65 -2.84 -16.35 -5.75
C ARG A 65 -2.67 -17.80 -5.33
N ALA A 66 -2.31 -18.68 -6.26
CA ALA A 66 -2.00 -20.08 -5.96
C ALA A 66 -0.72 -20.20 -5.12
N ILE A 67 0.33 -19.44 -5.44
CA ILE A 67 1.56 -19.38 -4.66
C ILE A 67 1.28 -18.86 -3.24
N ASP A 68 0.47 -17.82 -3.10
CA ASP A 68 0.10 -17.25 -1.80
C ASP A 68 -0.61 -18.28 -0.92
N LYS A 69 -1.57 -19.02 -1.50
CA LYS A 69 -2.22 -20.15 -0.81
C LYS A 69 -1.24 -21.26 -0.45
N GLY A 70 -0.30 -21.57 -1.34
CA GLY A 70 0.74 -22.57 -1.09
C GLY A 70 1.69 -22.14 0.04
N LEU A 71 1.97 -20.85 0.19
CA LEU A 71 2.78 -20.32 1.30
C LEU A 71 2.07 -20.50 2.65
N ASP A 72 0.76 -20.28 2.68
CA ASP A 72 -0.04 -20.47 3.88
C ASP A 72 -0.14 -21.97 4.23
N ALA A 73 -0.46 -22.83 3.26
CA ALA A 73 -0.51 -24.29 3.46
C ALA A 73 0.85 -24.87 3.90
N ALA A 74 1.96 -24.46 3.26
CA ALA A 74 3.29 -24.90 3.66
C ALA A 74 3.68 -24.40 5.06
N ALA A 75 3.13 -23.27 5.52
CA ALA A 75 3.31 -22.82 6.90
C ALA A 75 2.53 -23.69 7.89
N GLU A 76 1.30 -24.09 7.55
CA GLU A 76 0.47 -25.00 8.36
C GLU A 76 1.10 -26.39 8.48
N GLU A 77 1.66 -26.91 7.38
CA GLU A 77 2.36 -28.20 7.33
C GLU A 77 3.78 -28.16 7.92
N ASN A 78 4.26 -26.99 8.38
CA ASN A 78 5.64 -26.77 8.83
C ASN A 78 6.71 -27.13 7.78
N ASN A 79 6.37 -27.10 6.50
CA ASN A 79 7.28 -27.40 5.40
C ASN A 79 8.08 -26.15 4.99
N SER A 80 9.16 -25.89 5.73
CA SER A 80 9.99 -24.69 5.54
C SER A 80 10.65 -24.62 4.16
N LEU A 81 11.12 -25.75 3.62
CA LEU A 81 11.78 -25.81 2.31
C LEU A 81 10.82 -25.42 1.18
N LEU A 82 9.62 -26.01 1.17
CA LEU A 82 8.59 -25.68 0.19
C LEU A 82 8.16 -24.21 0.32
N ARG A 83 7.98 -23.73 1.56
CA ARG A 83 7.62 -22.33 1.81
C ARG A 83 8.68 -21.36 1.30
N HIS A 84 9.97 -21.67 1.44
CA HIS A 84 11.05 -20.84 0.88
C HIS A 84 11.06 -20.89 -0.66
N ALA A 85 10.93 -22.07 -1.27
CA ALA A 85 10.87 -22.21 -2.72
C ALA A 85 9.70 -21.42 -3.35
N LEU A 86 8.52 -21.50 -2.75
CA LEU A 86 7.34 -20.73 -3.16
C LEU A 86 7.56 -19.22 -3.01
N ALA A 87 8.20 -18.79 -1.92
CA ALA A 87 8.51 -17.39 -1.69
C ALA A 87 9.48 -16.84 -2.75
N ASP A 88 10.47 -17.64 -3.16
CA ASP A 88 11.43 -17.26 -4.19
C ASP A 88 10.78 -17.22 -5.58
N ALA A 89 9.91 -18.18 -5.91
CA ALA A 89 9.13 -18.16 -7.15
C ALA A 89 8.18 -16.95 -7.23
N ARG A 90 7.62 -16.51 -6.09
CA ARG A 90 6.71 -15.36 -6.02
C ARG A 90 7.39 -14.04 -6.38
N LYS A 91 8.64 -13.82 -5.96
CA LYS A 91 9.36 -12.53 -6.08
C LYS A 91 9.40 -11.98 -7.52
N PRO A 92 9.92 -12.70 -8.52
CA PRO A 92 10.05 -12.16 -9.88
C PRO A 92 8.69 -11.87 -10.51
N LEU A 93 7.70 -12.74 -10.28
CA LEU A 93 6.37 -12.60 -10.86
C LEU A 93 5.59 -11.45 -10.21
N ALA A 94 5.75 -11.27 -8.90
CA ALA A 94 5.19 -10.14 -8.16
C ALA A 94 5.81 -8.81 -8.62
N SER A 95 7.15 -8.76 -8.73
CA SER A 95 7.85 -7.58 -9.22
C SER A 95 7.41 -7.18 -10.62
N TYR A 96 7.25 -8.15 -11.53
CA TYR A 96 6.74 -7.87 -12.87
C TYR A 96 5.35 -7.24 -12.81
N LEU A 97 4.40 -7.84 -12.11
CA LEU A 97 3.04 -7.31 -12.04
C LEU A 97 2.97 -5.92 -11.37
N GLU A 98 3.80 -5.66 -10.35
CA GLU A 98 3.92 -4.36 -9.70
C GLU A 98 4.43 -3.28 -10.66
N THR A 99 5.45 -3.56 -11.49
CA THR A 99 5.92 -2.61 -12.52
C THR A 99 4.86 -2.26 -13.56
N GLN A 100 3.88 -3.15 -13.72
CA GLN A 100 2.75 -2.98 -14.62
C GLN A 100 1.52 -2.35 -13.91
N GLY A 101 1.72 -1.77 -12.72
CA GLY A 101 0.69 -1.03 -12.00
C GLY A 101 -0.30 -1.89 -11.22
N LEU A 102 -0.05 -3.19 -11.05
CA LEU A 102 -0.85 -4.04 -10.16
C LEU A 102 -0.30 -3.98 -8.74
N ALA A 103 -1.06 -3.36 -7.84
CA ALA A 103 -0.81 -3.47 -6.41
C ALA A 103 -1.19 -4.87 -5.93
N LEU A 104 -0.19 -5.65 -5.50
CA LEU A 104 -0.38 -6.99 -4.95
C LEU A 104 -0.53 -6.95 -3.42
N PRO A 105 -1.28 -7.89 -2.82
CA PRO A 105 -1.38 -7.99 -1.38
C PRO A 105 -0.03 -8.32 -0.75
N LYS A 106 0.23 -7.74 0.43
CA LYS A 106 1.44 -8.01 1.21
C LYS A 106 1.32 -9.37 1.90
N VAL A 107 2.16 -10.31 1.49
CA VAL A 107 2.15 -11.69 2.01
C VAL A 107 3.22 -11.86 3.10
N ARG A 108 2.93 -12.72 4.09
CA ARG A 108 3.87 -13.07 5.16
C ARG A 108 4.94 -14.04 4.65
N MET A 109 5.98 -13.46 4.06
CA MET A 109 7.15 -14.21 3.58
C MET A 109 7.87 -14.92 4.73
N PRO A 110 8.40 -16.14 4.50
CA PRO A 110 9.25 -16.80 5.48
C PRO A 110 10.48 -15.93 5.74
N ARG A 111 10.78 -15.67 7.02
CA ARG A 111 12.01 -14.97 7.39
C ARG A 111 13.17 -15.92 7.19
N GLY A 112 14.17 -15.53 6.40
CA GLY A 112 15.46 -16.22 6.42
C GLY A 112 16.05 -16.09 7.84
N ARG A 113 16.61 -17.19 8.37
CA ARG A 113 17.63 -17.03 9.41
C ARG A 113 18.77 -16.26 8.78
N ARG A 114 19.08 -15.05 9.26
CA ARG A 114 20.36 -14.42 8.98
C ARG A 114 21.43 -15.44 9.42
N PRO A 115 22.38 -15.86 8.56
CA PRO A 115 23.51 -16.63 9.05
C PRO A 115 24.19 -15.80 10.14
N ALA A 116 24.61 -16.44 11.23
CA ALA A 116 25.10 -15.81 12.45
C ALA A 116 26.43 -15.01 12.29
N GLY A 117 26.79 -14.58 11.08
CA GLY A 117 28.02 -13.86 10.77
C GLY A 117 27.86 -12.67 9.81
N ALA A 118 26.65 -12.23 9.46
CA ALA A 118 26.45 -11.08 8.56
C ALA A 118 26.42 -9.74 9.34
N HIS A 119 27.55 -9.41 9.96
CA HIS A 119 27.96 -8.04 10.30
C HIS A 119 29.30 -7.79 9.59
N ALA A 120 29.25 -7.16 8.43
CA ALA A 120 30.37 -6.50 7.76
C ALA A 120 29.79 -5.41 6.86
#